data_AF-A0A8J1MDT4-F1
#
_entry.id   AF-A0A8J1MDT4-F1
#
_cell.length_a   1.000
_cell.length_b   1.000
_cell.length_c   1.000
_cell.angle_alpha   90.00
_cell.angle_beta   90.00
_cell.angle_gamma   90.00
#
_symmetry.space_group_name_H-M   'P 1'
#
loop_
_entity.id
_entity.type
_entity.pdbx_description
1 polymer ?
#
loop_
_entity_poly.entity_id
_entity_poly.type
_entity_poly.pdbx_seq_one_letter_code
_entity_poly.pdbx_strand_id
1 'polypeptide(L)'
;MQPYNPKQMTDKYIFYDFECMQETGVHVPNYIFATTLYGPNSWEFNGKTCTQDFVRFFTNGKFLGYTFIAHNAGRYDAYFVVQELIKEKFKIEVVNQGGRLMCVSLKDLKMRFIDSLNFMPMKLSKMPEAMGFSGSKGHFPHFFNTEENQNYIGPMPDIRYYGVYYMMPGEKKEFVEWYQNHKNDTFHFQAELKTYCKQDVEVLRRACECYRDTIMDMTKKTVKQYFKRGKKCKPGKKYKLVTKCIDPFQLITLASVCMSMYRFKFLPANTVAIVPADMYHKTQKRFSTPAIQWLMFLEHTEGITIQHALKGGEKKVGKYFLDGYALVNGLQTAFEFQGCFYHGCPVCYNEHDRNELTKSSYGQLYHSFLVKKSHLQRCGFTVRVMWEHEWREMVASDEGVKDFLFKMQFPVPLEPRDSLYGGRTNAIKLYHKVQPGETLHYYDFTSLYPFVNKTKTYPVGHPEIIFDHFGHIKKYFRKEFFCKTIVDTLRYVNVAQT
;
A
#
# COMPACT_ATOMS: atom_id res chain seq x y z
N MET A 1 -2.35 14.74 6.11
CA MET A 1 -1.75 14.15 4.92
C MET A 1 -1.15 15.29 4.16
N GLN A 2 0.13 15.20 3.80
CA GLN A 2 0.74 16.28 3.03
C GLN A 2 0.20 16.26 1.59
N PRO A 3 -0.02 17.44 0.98
CA PRO A 3 -0.33 17.54 -0.43
C PRO A 3 0.67 16.72 -1.26
N TYR A 4 0.17 16.09 -2.32
CA TYR A 4 1.04 15.31 -3.20
C TYR A 4 2.07 16.25 -3.85
N ASN A 5 3.33 15.83 -3.83
CA ASN A 5 4.39 16.55 -4.55
C ASN A 5 4.73 15.75 -5.81
N PRO A 6 4.34 16.24 -7.01
CA PRO A 6 4.57 15.50 -8.23
C PRO A 6 6.05 15.20 -8.47
N LYS A 7 6.30 14.01 -9.04
CA LYS A 7 7.62 13.65 -9.57
C LYS A 7 7.99 14.59 -10.73
N GLN A 8 9.27 14.64 -11.06
CA GLN A 8 9.75 15.39 -12.21
C GLN A 8 9.15 14.81 -13.49
N MET A 9 8.68 15.69 -14.38
CA MET A 9 8.21 15.32 -15.72
C MET A 9 9.36 14.69 -16.51
N THR A 10 9.03 13.72 -17.34
CA THR A 10 9.99 13.01 -18.18
C THR A 10 9.31 12.59 -19.47
N ASP A 11 10.06 12.55 -20.56
CA ASP A 11 9.59 12.05 -21.86
C ASP A 11 10.19 10.69 -22.20
N LYS A 12 10.85 10.07 -21.20
CA LYS A 12 11.49 8.75 -21.29
C LYS A 12 10.46 7.62 -21.26
N TYR A 13 9.62 7.57 -22.28
CA TYR A 13 8.61 6.54 -22.47
C TYR A 13 8.84 5.82 -23.79
N ILE A 14 8.77 4.49 -23.75
CA ILE A 14 8.84 3.63 -24.93
C ILE A 14 7.56 2.82 -24.98
N PHE A 15 6.87 2.87 -26.11
CA PHE A 15 5.72 2.03 -26.43
C PHE A 15 6.18 0.84 -27.23
N TYR A 16 5.61 -0.33 -26.96
CA TYR A 16 5.99 -1.55 -27.66
C TYR A 16 4.82 -2.53 -27.73
N ASP A 17 4.94 -3.48 -28.64
CA ASP A 17 3.99 -4.59 -28.82
C ASP A 17 4.72 -5.81 -29.39
N PHE A 18 4.17 -7.00 -29.15
CA PHE A 18 4.74 -8.27 -29.60
C PHE A 18 3.76 -8.96 -30.55
N GLU A 19 4.30 -9.51 -31.64
CA GLU A 19 3.62 -10.54 -32.41
C GLU A 19 4.26 -11.90 -32.16
N CYS A 20 3.41 -12.91 -32.08
CA CYS A 20 3.81 -14.26 -31.69
C CYS A 20 3.27 -15.31 -32.67
N MET A 21 4.11 -16.30 -32.93
CA MET A 21 3.70 -17.60 -33.46
C MET A 21 3.00 -18.40 -32.35
N GLN A 22 1.99 -19.19 -32.68
CA GLN A 22 1.12 -19.87 -31.68
C GLN A 22 0.67 -21.29 -32.07
N GLU A 23 1.20 -21.85 -33.16
CA GLU A 23 0.83 -23.16 -33.73
C GLU A 23 1.09 -24.34 -32.78
N THR A 24 2.00 -24.19 -31.81
CA THR A 24 2.33 -25.26 -30.84
C THR A 24 1.48 -25.21 -29.57
N GLY A 25 0.56 -24.24 -29.46
CA GLY A 25 -0.12 -23.91 -28.21
C GLY A 25 0.74 -23.09 -27.23
N VAL A 26 2.01 -22.86 -27.55
CA VAL A 26 2.91 -21.93 -26.85
C VAL A 26 3.13 -20.72 -27.73
N HIS A 27 2.91 -19.53 -27.16
CA HIS A 27 3.15 -18.28 -27.86
C HIS A 27 4.65 -17.97 -27.88
N VAL A 28 5.23 -17.86 -29.07
CA VAL A 28 6.65 -17.58 -29.28
C VAL A 28 6.78 -16.27 -30.04
N PRO A 29 7.32 -15.20 -29.42
CA PRO A 29 7.57 -13.93 -30.09
C PRO A 29 8.43 -14.11 -31.35
N ASN A 30 7.96 -13.56 -32.48
CA ASN A 30 8.72 -13.52 -33.73
C ASN A 30 8.90 -12.10 -34.28
N TYR A 31 8.19 -11.11 -33.74
CA TYR A 31 8.38 -9.71 -34.08
C TYR A 31 8.04 -8.79 -32.89
N ILE A 32 8.85 -7.76 -32.69
CA ILE A 32 8.62 -6.71 -31.68
C ILE A 32 8.90 -5.37 -32.34
N PHE A 33 7.96 -4.43 -32.19
CA PHE A 33 8.18 -3.04 -32.55
C PHE A 33 8.16 -2.17 -31.29
N ALA A 34 9.04 -1.18 -31.22
CA ALA A 34 9.09 -0.21 -30.14
C ALA A 34 9.34 1.20 -30.65
N THR A 35 8.75 2.21 -30.00
CA THR A 35 8.91 3.63 -30.38
C THR A 35 8.88 4.54 -29.16
N THR A 36 9.53 5.70 -29.25
CA THR A 36 9.48 6.73 -28.20
C THR A 36 8.14 7.48 -28.17
N LEU A 37 7.77 8.07 -27.03
CA LEU A 37 6.59 8.96 -26.94
C LEU A 37 6.67 10.14 -27.91
N TYR A 38 7.81 10.83 -27.89
CA TYR A 38 8.12 11.95 -28.78
C TYR A 38 9.44 11.69 -29.50
N GLY A 39 9.53 12.18 -30.75
CA GLY A 39 10.70 12.03 -31.60
C GLY A 39 10.63 10.82 -32.53
N PRO A 40 11.60 10.69 -33.46
CA PRO A 40 11.52 9.74 -34.56
C PRO A 40 12.08 8.34 -34.22
N ASN A 41 12.49 8.09 -32.97
CA ASN A 41 13.23 6.88 -32.64
C ASN A 41 12.28 5.69 -32.53
N SER A 42 12.52 4.69 -33.39
CA SER A 42 11.85 3.40 -33.36
C SER A 42 12.84 2.25 -33.53
N TRP A 43 12.46 1.07 -33.05
CA TRP A 43 13.28 -0.15 -33.07
C TRP A 43 12.43 -1.35 -33.46
N GLU A 44 13.03 -2.25 -34.23
CA GLU A 44 12.43 -3.49 -34.70
C GLU A 44 13.31 -4.65 -34.30
N PHE A 45 12.71 -5.70 -33.75
CA PHE A 45 13.39 -6.94 -33.39
C PHE A 45 12.63 -8.08 -34.05
N ASN A 46 13.33 -8.95 -34.78
CA ASN A 46 12.73 -9.95 -35.66
C ASN A 46 13.30 -11.34 -35.35
N GLY A 47 12.52 -12.37 -35.61
CA GLY A 47 12.93 -13.77 -35.46
C GLY A 47 12.78 -14.30 -34.04
N LYS A 48 13.15 -15.57 -33.84
CA LYS A 48 12.94 -16.31 -32.58
C LYS A 48 13.71 -15.75 -31.38
N THR A 49 14.76 -14.94 -31.62
CA THR A 49 15.57 -14.28 -30.58
C THR A 49 15.10 -12.86 -30.28
N CYS A 50 14.04 -12.37 -30.92
CA CYS A 50 13.62 -10.97 -30.83
C CYS A 50 13.46 -10.47 -29.38
N THR A 51 12.92 -11.28 -28.46
CA THR A 51 12.79 -10.92 -27.05
C THR A 51 14.14 -10.72 -26.36
N GLN A 52 15.12 -11.58 -26.64
CA GLN A 52 16.48 -11.45 -26.11
C GLN A 52 17.15 -10.20 -26.64
N ASP A 53 17.04 -9.96 -27.95
CA ASP A 53 17.61 -8.80 -28.61
C ASP A 53 16.98 -7.50 -28.08
N PHE A 54 15.66 -7.49 -27.90
CA PHE A 54 14.90 -6.39 -27.29
C PHE A 54 15.40 -6.09 -25.86
N VAL A 55 15.47 -7.11 -25.00
CA VAL A 55 15.91 -6.93 -23.60
C VAL A 55 17.34 -6.40 -23.57
N ARG A 56 18.28 -7.08 -24.23
CA ARG A 56 19.70 -6.68 -24.23
C ARG A 56 19.92 -5.27 -24.77
N PHE A 57 19.20 -4.91 -25.84
CA PHE A 57 19.30 -3.58 -26.43
C PHE A 57 18.88 -2.49 -25.44
N PHE A 58 17.74 -2.66 -24.77
CA PHE A 58 17.22 -1.63 -23.86
C PHE A 58 17.90 -1.63 -22.48
N THR A 59 18.49 -2.74 -22.05
CA THR A 59 19.18 -2.82 -20.76
C THR A 59 20.67 -2.45 -20.80
N ASN A 60 21.20 -1.98 -21.94
CA ASN A 60 22.61 -1.61 -22.11
C ASN A 60 23.06 -0.31 -21.36
N GLY A 61 22.19 0.30 -20.56
CA GLY A 61 22.46 1.53 -19.81
C GLY A 61 22.09 2.84 -20.51
N LYS A 62 21.93 2.87 -21.85
CA LYS A 62 21.51 4.08 -22.58
C LYS A 62 20.09 4.53 -22.24
N PHE A 63 19.24 3.59 -21.82
CA PHE A 63 17.83 3.83 -21.49
C PHE A 63 17.58 3.94 -19.99
N LEU A 64 18.55 4.48 -19.24
CA LEU A 64 18.42 4.71 -17.81
C LEU A 64 17.21 5.60 -17.49
N GLY A 65 16.31 5.10 -16.64
CA GLY A 65 15.11 5.81 -16.20
C GLY A 65 13.92 5.75 -17.15
N TYR A 66 13.96 4.93 -18.20
CA TYR A 66 12.85 4.77 -19.14
C TYR A 66 11.70 3.93 -18.56
N THR A 67 10.48 4.25 -18.98
CA THR A 67 9.28 3.46 -18.69
C THR A 67 8.71 2.91 -19.99
N PHE A 68 8.57 1.59 -20.05
CA PHE A 68 8.05 0.84 -21.18
C PHE A 68 6.56 0.59 -20.98
N ILE A 69 5.76 0.80 -22.03
CA ILE A 69 4.31 0.73 -21.98
C ILE A 69 3.81 -0.14 -23.14
N ALA A 70 3.13 -1.23 -22.80
CA ALA A 70 2.41 -2.07 -23.77
C ALA A 70 0.94 -2.19 -23.35
N HIS A 71 0.07 -2.59 -24.28
CA HIS A 71 -1.36 -2.69 -24.02
C HIS A 71 -1.76 -4.10 -23.59
N ASN A 72 -2.40 -4.23 -22.43
CA ASN A 72 -2.72 -5.54 -21.83
C ASN A 72 -1.48 -6.39 -21.52
N ALA A 73 -0.32 -5.74 -21.42
CA ALA A 73 0.98 -6.37 -21.17
C ALA A 73 0.97 -7.24 -19.90
N GLY A 74 0.24 -6.81 -18.87
CA GLY A 74 0.19 -7.48 -17.59
C GLY A 74 -0.43 -8.87 -17.62
N ARG A 75 -1.09 -9.23 -18.72
CA ARG A 75 -1.66 -10.56 -18.98
C ARG A 75 -0.94 -11.31 -20.10
N TYR A 76 -0.02 -10.65 -20.82
CA TYR A 76 0.58 -11.19 -22.03
C TYR A 76 2.05 -10.74 -22.19
N ASP A 77 2.32 -9.60 -22.85
CA ASP A 77 3.67 -9.20 -23.28
C ASP A 77 4.70 -9.12 -22.16
N ALA A 78 4.28 -8.68 -20.97
CA ALA A 78 5.17 -8.52 -19.82
C ALA A 78 5.76 -9.86 -19.37
N TYR A 79 5.09 -11.00 -19.61
CA TYR A 79 5.63 -12.30 -19.25
C TYR A 79 6.83 -12.69 -20.09
N PHE A 80 6.83 -12.41 -21.40
CA PHE A 80 7.98 -12.66 -22.26
C PHE A 80 9.19 -11.83 -21.80
N VAL A 81 8.95 -10.54 -21.52
CA VAL A 81 9.99 -9.63 -21.01
C VAL A 81 10.52 -10.11 -19.66
N VAL A 82 9.66 -10.47 -18.70
CA VAL A 82 10.07 -10.97 -17.39
C VAL A 82 10.86 -12.26 -17.49
N GLN A 83 10.41 -13.21 -18.31
CA GLN A 83 11.10 -14.47 -18.52
C GLN A 83 12.52 -14.23 -19.04
N GLU A 84 12.67 -13.34 -20.02
CA GLU A 84 13.98 -13.03 -20.60
C GLU A 84 14.88 -12.23 -19.65
N LEU A 85 14.33 -11.28 -18.91
CA LEU A 85 15.06 -10.56 -17.85
C LEU A 85 15.63 -11.50 -16.79
N ILE A 86 14.87 -12.53 -16.39
CA ILE A 86 15.33 -13.54 -15.43
C ILE A 86 16.45 -14.39 -16.03
N LYS A 87 16.35 -14.80 -17.31
CA LYS A 87 17.42 -15.55 -18.00
C LYS A 87 18.71 -14.73 -18.08
N GLU A 88 18.61 -13.44 -18.38
CA GLU A 88 19.72 -12.49 -18.41
C GLU A 88 20.18 -12.05 -16.99
N LYS A 89 19.67 -12.69 -15.93
CA LYS A 89 20.06 -12.52 -14.52
C LYS A 89 19.84 -11.12 -13.95
N PHE A 90 18.86 -10.38 -14.47
CA PHE A 90 18.45 -9.11 -13.87
C PHE A 90 17.66 -9.32 -12.58
N LYS A 91 17.95 -8.48 -11.57
CA LYS A 91 17.11 -8.38 -10.37
C LYS A 91 15.87 -7.54 -10.70
N ILE A 92 14.70 -8.18 -10.63
CA ILE A 92 13.42 -7.55 -10.90
C ILE A 92 12.55 -7.44 -9.64
N GLU A 93 11.69 -6.42 -9.60
CA GLU A 93 10.62 -6.30 -8.63
C GLU A 93 9.28 -6.21 -9.35
N VAL A 94 8.28 -6.94 -8.86
CA VAL A 94 6.96 -7.02 -9.49
C VAL A 94 5.87 -6.54 -8.55
N VAL A 95 4.91 -5.80 -9.10
CA VAL A 95 3.66 -5.42 -8.44
C VAL A 95 2.54 -6.13 -9.18
N ASN A 96 1.77 -6.96 -8.47
CA ASN A 96 0.76 -7.82 -9.07
C ASN A 96 -0.64 -7.52 -8.52
N GLN A 97 -1.66 -7.83 -9.30
CA GLN A 97 -3.05 -7.91 -8.86
C GLN A 97 -3.61 -9.27 -9.25
N GLY A 98 -3.66 -10.20 -8.29
CA GLY A 98 -3.86 -11.61 -8.59
C GLY A 98 -2.75 -12.10 -9.52
N GLY A 99 -3.13 -12.77 -10.62
CA GLY A 99 -2.18 -13.22 -11.63
C GLY A 99 -1.57 -12.11 -12.49
N ARG A 100 -2.22 -10.93 -12.61
CA ARG A 100 -1.82 -9.87 -13.55
C ARG A 100 -0.59 -9.09 -13.06
N LEU A 101 0.41 -8.94 -13.93
CA LEU A 101 1.60 -8.10 -13.70
C LEU A 101 1.27 -6.62 -13.92
N MET A 102 1.11 -5.84 -12.85
CA MET A 102 0.75 -4.42 -12.94
C MET A 102 1.96 -3.54 -13.26
N CYS A 103 3.13 -3.89 -12.71
CA CYS A 103 4.39 -3.21 -12.97
C CYS A 103 5.57 -4.15 -12.73
N VAL A 104 6.54 -4.15 -13.63
CA VAL A 104 7.85 -4.78 -13.46
C VAL A 104 8.90 -3.67 -13.35
N SER A 105 9.82 -3.74 -12.40
CA SER A 105 10.82 -2.70 -12.13
C SER A 105 12.23 -3.28 -12.03
N LEU A 106 13.18 -2.63 -12.71
CA LEU A 106 14.61 -2.88 -12.57
C LEU A 106 15.22 -1.68 -11.83
N LYS A 107 15.48 -1.85 -10.53
CA LYS A 107 15.93 -0.76 -9.66
C LYS A 107 17.24 -0.12 -10.12
N ASP A 108 18.20 -0.94 -10.54
CA ASP A 108 19.54 -0.48 -10.93
C ASP A 108 19.49 0.40 -12.20
N LEU A 109 18.58 0.10 -13.11
CA LEU A 109 18.36 0.88 -14.34
C LEU A 109 17.31 1.99 -14.16
N LYS A 110 16.66 2.07 -12.99
CA LYS A 110 15.47 2.92 -12.75
C LYS A 110 14.39 2.72 -13.83
N MET A 111 14.32 1.52 -14.39
CA MET A 111 13.48 1.17 -15.52
C MET A 111 12.20 0.49 -15.04
N ARG A 112 11.10 0.71 -15.74
CA ARG A 112 9.80 0.08 -15.44
C ARG A 112 9.11 -0.39 -16.70
N PHE A 113 8.38 -1.50 -16.62
CA PHE A 113 7.41 -1.94 -17.61
C PHE A 113 6.02 -1.86 -16.96
N ILE A 114 5.09 -1.16 -17.61
CA ILE A 114 3.73 -0.93 -17.11
C ILE A 114 2.70 -1.26 -18.20
N ASP A 115 1.50 -1.60 -17.76
CA ASP A 115 0.37 -1.94 -18.63
C ASP A 115 -0.57 -0.74 -18.81
N SER A 116 -0.79 -0.29 -20.04
CA SER A 116 -1.67 0.85 -20.34
C SER A 116 -3.13 0.59 -19.95
N LEU A 117 -3.56 -0.68 -19.90
CA LEU A 117 -4.90 -1.08 -19.49
C LEU A 117 -5.16 -0.82 -17.99
N ASN A 118 -4.12 -0.51 -17.20
CA ASN A 118 -4.27 -0.02 -15.82
C ASN A 118 -4.76 1.44 -15.74
N PHE A 119 -4.69 2.17 -16.85
CA PHE A 119 -5.10 3.57 -16.96
C PHE A 119 -6.32 3.71 -17.87
N MET A 120 -6.35 2.98 -18.97
CA MET A 120 -7.38 3.03 -20.01
C MET A 120 -7.98 1.62 -20.19
N PRO A 121 -9.00 1.23 -19.39
CA PRO A 121 -9.54 -0.13 -19.37
C PRO A 121 -10.49 -0.39 -20.56
N MET A 122 -9.97 -0.31 -21.77
CA MET A 122 -10.70 -0.52 -23.02
C MET A 122 -9.82 -1.25 -24.04
N LYS A 123 -10.42 -1.86 -25.08
CA LYS A 123 -9.68 -2.46 -26.20
C LYS A 123 -8.85 -1.39 -26.93
N LEU A 124 -7.67 -1.75 -27.44
CA LEU A 124 -6.82 -0.87 -28.25
C LEU A 124 -7.58 -0.25 -29.43
N SER A 125 -8.42 -1.03 -30.11
CA SER A 125 -9.24 -0.57 -31.24
C SER A 125 -10.26 0.51 -30.90
N LYS A 126 -10.60 0.69 -29.60
CA LYS A 126 -11.52 1.73 -29.13
C LYS A 126 -10.83 3.02 -28.68
N MET A 127 -9.49 3.01 -28.58
CA MET A 127 -8.75 4.18 -28.13
C MET A 127 -8.81 5.38 -29.09
N PRO A 128 -8.75 5.22 -30.43
CA PRO A 128 -8.84 6.36 -31.35
C PRO A 128 -10.16 7.14 -31.19
N GLU A 129 -11.28 6.41 -31.16
CA GLU A 129 -12.62 6.96 -30.93
C GLU A 129 -12.71 7.65 -29.56
N ALA A 130 -12.26 6.98 -28.49
CA ALA A 130 -12.31 7.51 -27.12
C ALA A 130 -11.43 8.77 -26.91
N MET A 131 -10.34 8.91 -27.67
CA MET A 131 -9.39 10.02 -27.59
C MET A 131 -9.59 11.08 -28.67
N GLY A 132 -10.54 10.88 -29.60
CA GLY A 132 -10.88 11.85 -30.65
C GLY A 132 -9.81 12.01 -31.74
N PHE A 133 -9.05 10.96 -32.07
CA PHE A 133 -8.08 11.00 -33.17
C PHE A 133 -8.36 9.96 -34.25
N SER A 134 -7.97 10.27 -35.49
CA SER A 134 -8.09 9.35 -36.62
C SER A 134 -7.09 8.19 -36.50
N GLY A 135 -7.61 6.96 -36.54
CA GLY A 135 -6.83 5.73 -36.52
C GLY A 135 -7.76 4.53 -36.41
N SER A 136 -7.38 3.43 -37.04
CA SER A 136 -8.08 2.15 -36.94
C SER A 136 -7.05 1.06 -36.72
N LYS A 137 -7.36 0.13 -35.82
CA LYS A 137 -6.63 -1.14 -35.72
C LYS A 137 -6.92 -1.94 -36.99
N GLY A 138 -5.87 -2.41 -37.67
CA GLY A 138 -6.00 -3.28 -38.84
C GLY A 138 -6.53 -4.68 -38.48
N HIS A 139 -6.62 -5.56 -39.47
CA HIS A 139 -6.93 -6.98 -39.26
C HIS A 139 -5.72 -7.82 -39.61
N PHE A 140 -5.28 -8.69 -38.69
CA PHE A 140 -4.13 -9.57 -38.91
C PHE A 140 -4.50 -11.03 -38.69
N PRO A 141 -4.06 -11.95 -39.58
CA PRO A 141 -4.36 -13.37 -39.46
C PRO A 141 -3.45 -14.04 -38.43
N HIS A 142 -3.72 -13.84 -37.13
CA HIS A 142 -2.89 -14.33 -36.03
C HIS A 142 -2.62 -15.84 -36.06
N PHE A 143 -3.55 -16.67 -36.55
CA PHE A 143 -3.33 -18.13 -36.66
C PHE A 143 -2.56 -18.53 -37.93
N PHE A 144 -2.33 -17.60 -38.86
CA PHE A 144 -1.49 -17.80 -40.04
C PHE A 144 -0.02 -17.46 -39.76
N ASN A 145 0.27 -16.80 -38.63
CA ASN A 145 1.62 -16.55 -38.15
C ASN A 145 2.25 -17.84 -37.62
N THR A 146 2.86 -18.59 -38.53
CA THR A 146 3.54 -19.87 -38.27
C THR A 146 4.93 -19.85 -38.90
N GLU A 147 5.81 -20.76 -38.47
CA GLU A 147 7.14 -20.90 -39.06
C GLU A 147 7.11 -21.16 -40.58
N GLU A 148 6.15 -21.96 -41.06
CA GLU A 148 5.97 -22.29 -42.48
C GLU A 148 5.59 -21.07 -43.33
N ASN A 149 4.74 -20.18 -42.80
CA ASN A 149 4.17 -19.06 -43.55
C ASN A 149 5.02 -17.78 -43.50
N GLN A 150 6.18 -17.79 -42.83
CA GLN A 150 6.98 -16.57 -42.66
C GLN A 150 7.40 -15.93 -43.98
N ASN A 151 7.55 -16.69 -45.07
CA ASN A 151 7.91 -16.17 -46.40
C ASN A 151 6.72 -16.16 -47.38
N TYR A 152 5.49 -16.28 -46.89
CA TYR A 152 4.30 -16.38 -47.73
C TYR A 152 4.03 -15.08 -48.49
N ILE A 153 3.88 -15.22 -49.81
CA ILE A 153 3.39 -14.20 -50.73
C ILE A 153 2.36 -14.87 -51.62
N GLY A 154 1.10 -14.44 -51.54
CA GLY A 154 0.00 -15.08 -52.26
C GLY A 154 -1.34 -14.42 -51.98
N PRO A 155 -2.47 -15.11 -52.26
CA PRO A 155 -3.80 -14.62 -51.90
C PRO A 155 -3.97 -14.37 -50.39
N MET A 156 -4.98 -13.60 -50.02
CA MET A 156 -5.32 -13.37 -48.61
C MET A 156 -5.52 -14.70 -47.84
N PRO A 157 -4.98 -14.85 -46.61
CA PRO A 157 -5.21 -16.04 -45.80
C PRO A 157 -6.70 -16.28 -45.56
N ASP A 158 -7.10 -17.55 -45.47
CA ASP A 158 -8.48 -17.94 -45.17
C ASP A 158 -9.02 -17.22 -43.92
N ILE A 159 -10.29 -16.80 -43.98
CA ILE A 159 -10.97 -16.07 -42.91
C ILE A 159 -10.85 -16.72 -41.52
N ARG A 160 -10.69 -18.05 -41.45
CA ARG A 160 -10.49 -18.80 -40.19
C ARG A 160 -9.21 -18.38 -39.46
N TYR A 161 -8.20 -17.89 -40.16
CA TYR A 161 -6.93 -17.49 -39.55
C TYR A 161 -6.97 -16.16 -38.78
N TYR A 162 -8.05 -15.39 -38.92
CA TYR A 162 -8.25 -14.11 -38.24
C TYR A 162 -8.95 -14.24 -36.88
N GLY A 163 -9.28 -15.46 -36.46
CA GLY A 163 -10.00 -15.67 -35.19
C GLY A 163 -11.45 -15.19 -35.22
N VAL A 164 -12.07 -15.20 -36.40
CA VAL A 164 -13.46 -14.76 -36.63
C VAL A 164 -14.50 -15.44 -35.71
N TYR A 165 -14.19 -16.63 -35.19
CA TYR A 165 -15.06 -17.35 -34.24
C TYR A 165 -15.13 -16.70 -32.85
N TYR A 166 -14.13 -15.91 -32.46
CA TYR A 166 -14.03 -15.25 -31.16
C TYR A 166 -14.48 -13.78 -31.19
N MET A 167 -14.83 -13.26 -32.37
CA MET A 167 -15.30 -11.88 -32.54
C MET A 167 -16.74 -11.71 -32.03
N MET A 168 -17.04 -10.55 -31.46
CA MET A 168 -18.42 -10.18 -31.11
C MET A 168 -19.26 -10.01 -32.39
N PRO A 169 -20.59 -10.21 -32.35
CA PRO A 169 -21.42 -10.19 -33.56
C PRO A 169 -21.27 -8.93 -34.44
N GLY A 170 -21.17 -7.74 -33.83
CA GLY A 170 -20.96 -6.48 -34.56
C GLY A 170 -19.58 -6.41 -35.24
N GLU A 171 -18.52 -6.69 -34.48
CA GLU A 171 -17.13 -6.73 -34.96
C GLU A 171 -16.95 -7.78 -36.07
N LYS A 172 -17.61 -8.93 -35.93
CA LYS A 172 -17.61 -9.99 -36.94
C LYS A 172 -18.24 -9.53 -38.25
N LYS A 173 -19.34 -8.77 -38.20
CA LYS A 173 -20.01 -8.28 -39.41
C LYS A 173 -19.10 -7.32 -40.19
N GLU A 174 -18.55 -6.33 -39.50
CA GLU A 174 -17.62 -5.34 -40.07
C GLU A 174 -16.38 -6.04 -40.68
N PHE A 175 -15.81 -7.01 -39.96
CA PHE A 175 -14.66 -7.78 -40.44
C PHE A 175 -14.98 -8.62 -41.68
N VAL A 176 -16.13 -9.30 -41.72
CA VAL A 176 -16.52 -10.13 -42.89
C VAL A 176 -16.72 -9.25 -44.13
N GLU A 177 -17.34 -8.07 -43.99
CA GLU A 177 -17.49 -7.11 -45.07
C GLU A 177 -16.11 -6.63 -45.58
N TRP A 178 -15.21 -6.26 -44.67
CA TRP A 178 -13.83 -5.92 -45.01
C TRP A 178 -13.13 -7.08 -45.75
N TYR A 179 -13.21 -8.30 -45.23
CA TYR A 179 -12.53 -9.47 -45.80
C TYR A 179 -13.01 -9.77 -47.22
N GLN A 180 -14.33 -9.71 -47.48
CA GLN A 180 -14.86 -9.96 -48.82
C GLN A 180 -14.34 -8.97 -49.87
N ASN A 181 -14.07 -7.73 -49.46
CA ASN A 181 -13.53 -6.69 -50.34
C ASN A 181 -12.03 -6.87 -50.62
N HIS A 182 -11.28 -7.52 -49.72
CA HIS A 182 -9.82 -7.66 -49.81
C HIS A 182 -9.33 -9.11 -50.07
N LYS A 183 -10.23 -10.10 -50.15
CA LYS A 183 -9.87 -11.52 -50.27
C LYS A 183 -9.02 -11.87 -51.50
N ASN A 184 -9.08 -11.05 -52.55
CA ASN A 184 -8.35 -11.25 -53.79
C ASN A 184 -7.04 -10.44 -53.84
N ASP A 185 -6.75 -9.66 -52.80
CA ASP A 185 -5.53 -8.87 -52.72
C ASP A 185 -4.32 -9.80 -52.50
N THR A 186 -3.15 -9.32 -52.93
CA THR A 186 -1.89 -10.01 -52.65
C THR A 186 -1.45 -9.72 -51.23
N PHE A 187 -1.33 -10.78 -50.43
CA PHE A 187 -0.90 -10.73 -49.04
C PHE A 187 0.58 -11.09 -48.93
N HIS A 188 1.38 -10.16 -48.41
CA HIS A 188 2.80 -10.35 -48.17
C HIS A 188 3.05 -10.45 -46.66
N PHE A 189 3.20 -11.68 -46.15
CA PHE A 189 3.13 -11.97 -44.71
C PHE A 189 4.03 -11.07 -43.84
N GLN A 190 5.33 -10.98 -44.16
CA GLN A 190 6.28 -10.16 -43.39
C GLN A 190 5.95 -8.66 -43.42
N ALA A 191 5.44 -8.14 -44.54
CA ALA A 191 5.11 -6.73 -44.67
C ALA A 191 3.88 -6.39 -43.83
N GLU A 192 2.88 -7.27 -43.85
CA GLU A 192 1.65 -7.14 -43.07
C GLU A 192 1.89 -7.30 -41.56
N LEU A 193 2.70 -8.29 -41.15
CA LEU A 193 3.10 -8.49 -39.74
C LEU A 193 3.75 -7.21 -39.17
N LYS A 194 4.71 -6.65 -39.90
CA LYS A 194 5.41 -5.43 -39.51
C LYS A 194 4.47 -4.24 -39.46
N THR A 195 3.63 -4.08 -40.48
CA THR A 195 2.70 -2.95 -40.59
C THR A 195 1.67 -2.98 -39.48
N TYR A 196 1.08 -4.14 -39.20
CA TYR A 196 0.09 -4.32 -38.16
C TYR A 196 0.63 -4.00 -36.77
N CYS A 197 1.77 -4.59 -36.39
CA CYS A 197 2.38 -4.34 -35.08
C CYS A 197 2.81 -2.86 -34.93
N LYS A 198 3.33 -2.23 -36.01
CA LYS A 198 3.61 -0.78 -36.01
C LYS A 198 2.35 0.06 -35.79
N GLN A 199 1.24 -0.29 -36.43
CA GLN A 199 -0.03 0.40 -36.26
C GLN A 199 -0.55 0.26 -34.82
N ASP A 200 -0.48 -0.92 -34.23
CA ASP A 200 -0.92 -1.16 -32.85
C ASP A 200 -0.12 -0.33 -31.84
N VAL A 201 1.21 -0.30 -31.98
CA VAL A 201 2.08 0.55 -31.15
C VAL A 201 1.81 2.03 -31.37
N GLU A 202 1.55 2.47 -32.60
CA GLU A 202 1.26 3.87 -32.90
C GLU A 202 -0.09 4.33 -32.34
N VAL A 203 -1.13 3.49 -32.43
CA VAL A 203 -2.43 3.73 -31.78
C VAL A 203 -2.24 3.85 -30.28
N LEU A 204 -1.47 2.94 -29.67
CA LEU A 204 -1.17 2.99 -28.24
C LEU A 204 -0.41 4.27 -27.86
N ARG A 205 0.64 4.63 -28.62
CA ARG A 205 1.46 5.82 -28.40
C ARG A 205 0.61 7.09 -28.41
N ARG A 206 -0.19 7.29 -29.47
CA ARG A 206 -1.06 8.47 -29.63
C ARG A 206 -2.13 8.55 -28.54
N ALA A 207 -2.75 7.43 -28.19
CA ALA A 207 -3.72 7.39 -27.10
C ALA A 207 -3.09 7.75 -25.75
N CYS A 208 -1.89 7.22 -25.47
CA CYS A 208 -1.15 7.53 -24.25
C CYS A 208 -0.68 8.98 -24.21
N GLU A 209 -0.26 9.55 -25.34
CA GLU A 209 0.08 10.96 -25.51
C GLU A 209 -1.13 11.85 -25.16
N CYS A 210 -2.28 11.62 -25.81
CA CYS A 210 -3.52 12.36 -25.56
C CYS A 210 -3.95 12.28 -24.08
N TYR A 211 -3.95 11.07 -23.51
CA TYR A 211 -4.30 10.85 -22.10
C TYR A 211 -3.33 11.59 -21.16
N ARG A 212 -2.01 11.47 -21.41
CA ARG A 212 -0.98 12.12 -20.59
C ARG A 212 -1.10 13.64 -20.63
N ASP A 213 -1.23 14.21 -21.82
CA ASP A 213 -1.27 15.66 -22.00
C ASP A 213 -2.52 16.26 -21.36
N THR A 214 -3.67 15.58 -21.51
CA THR A 214 -4.92 15.98 -20.86
C THR A 214 -4.77 16.02 -19.33
N ILE A 215 -4.21 14.96 -18.71
CA ILE A 215 -3.99 14.91 -17.26
C ILE A 215 -2.98 15.98 -16.82
N MET A 216 -1.89 16.14 -17.56
CA MET A 216 -0.85 17.12 -17.24
C MET A 216 -1.38 18.56 -17.33
N ASP A 217 -2.20 18.86 -18.32
CA ASP A 217 -2.81 20.18 -18.47
C ASP A 217 -3.83 20.48 -17.37
N MET A 218 -4.79 19.56 -17.13
CA MET A 218 -5.77 19.69 -16.05
C MET A 218 -5.11 19.90 -14.67
N THR A 219 -3.96 19.29 -14.45
CA THR A 219 -3.25 19.33 -13.17
C THR A 219 -2.20 20.43 -13.08
N LYS A 220 -1.91 21.17 -14.16
CA LYS A 220 -0.89 22.22 -14.19
C LYS A 220 -1.10 23.25 -13.07
N LYS A 221 -0.01 23.59 -12.38
CA LYS A 221 0.04 24.56 -11.29
C LYS A 221 1.43 25.17 -11.14
N THR A 222 1.52 26.49 -11.05
CA THR A 222 2.76 27.19 -10.72
C THR A 222 2.96 27.19 -9.21
N VAL A 223 4.12 26.73 -8.75
CA VAL A 223 4.45 26.65 -7.32
C VAL A 223 5.82 27.27 -7.03
N LYS A 224 5.96 27.86 -5.83
CA LYS A 224 7.25 28.34 -5.32
C LYS A 224 8.09 27.14 -4.87
N GLN A 225 9.21 26.90 -5.53
CA GLN A 225 10.21 25.91 -5.12
C GLN A 225 11.37 26.63 -4.43
N TYR A 226 11.55 26.35 -3.14
CA TYR A 226 12.63 26.90 -2.33
C TYR A 226 13.91 26.07 -2.50
N PHE A 227 15.06 26.74 -2.60
CA PHE A 227 16.36 26.06 -2.69
C PHE A 227 16.69 25.35 -1.36
N LYS A 228 16.93 24.03 -1.42
CA LYS A 228 17.41 23.25 -0.27
C LYS A 228 18.91 23.49 -0.07
N ARG A 229 19.27 24.52 0.69
CA ARG A 229 20.51 24.53 1.49
C ARG A 229 20.12 24.16 2.93
N GLY A 230 20.95 23.33 3.58
CA GLY A 230 20.85 22.67 4.90
C GLY A 230 19.78 23.13 5.91
N LYS A 231 19.39 22.17 6.76
CA LYS A 231 18.28 22.21 7.74
C LYS A 231 17.93 23.62 8.30
N LYS A 232 16.62 23.88 8.29
CA LYS A 232 15.84 25.08 8.72
C LYS A 232 15.76 26.22 7.69
N CYS A 233 14.53 26.57 7.32
CA CYS A 233 14.20 27.72 6.49
C CYS A 233 14.02 28.94 7.39
N LYS A 234 14.92 29.92 7.26
CA LYS A 234 14.72 31.29 7.79
C LYS A 234 13.87 32.11 6.79
N PRO A 235 13.13 33.14 7.24
CA PRO A 235 12.47 34.10 6.35
C PRO A 235 13.49 34.74 5.39
N GLY A 236 13.16 34.85 4.09
CA GLY A 236 14.03 35.46 3.07
C GLY A 236 14.75 34.50 2.10
N LYS A 237 14.44 33.19 2.08
CA LYS A 237 15.05 32.28 1.10
C LYS A 237 14.59 32.59 -0.34
N LYS A 238 15.56 32.72 -1.26
CA LYS A 238 15.33 32.72 -2.71
C LYS A 238 14.45 31.52 -3.08
N TYR A 239 13.46 31.75 -3.94
CA TYR A 239 12.64 30.70 -4.54
C TYR A 239 12.69 30.85 -6.06
N LYS A 240 12.44 29.74 -6.76
CA LYS A 240 12.11 29.78 -8.18
C LYS A 240 10.65 29.36 -8.36
N LEU A 241 9.95 30.03 -9.27
CA LEU A 241 8.65 29.58 -9.72
C LEU A 241 8.88 28.39 -10.66
N VAL A 242 8.21 27.28 -10.38
CA VAL A 242 8.24 26.10 -11.25
C VAL A 242 6.82 25.66 -11.52
N THR A 243 6.57 25.29 -12.77
CA THR A 243 5.33 24.61 -13.16
C THR A 243 5.42 23.15 -12.74
N LYS A 244 4.39 22.66 -12.07
CA LYS A 244 4.22 21.25 -11.75
C LYS A 244 2.87 20.77 -12.23
N CYS A 245 2.82 19.51 -12.63
CA CYS A 245 1.62 18.77 -12.98
C CYS A 245 1.86 17.30 -12.61
N ILE A 246 0.82 16.48 -12.76
CA ILE A 246 0.91 15.04 -12.56
C ILE A 246 1.15 14.40 -13.91
N ASP A 247 2.30 13.73 -14.05
CA ASP A 247 2.52 12.79 -15.14
C ASP A 247 1.90 11.43 -14.75
N PRO A 248 0.84 10.96 -15.43
CA PRO A 248 0.12 9.76 -15.03
C PRO A 248 0.99 8.50 -15.12
N PHE A 249 1.91 8.41 -16.08
CA PHE A 249 2.74 7.21 -16.27
C PHE A 249 3.89 7.10 -15.27
N GLN A 250 4.08 8.11 -14.42
CA GLN A 250 4.92 8.01 -13.21
C GLN A 250 4.26 7.23 -12.06
N LEU A 251 2.99 6.83 -12.24
CA LEU A 251 2.17 6.02 -11.35
C LEU A 251 1.89 4.66 -12.01
N ILE A 252 1.05 3.81 -11.41
CA ILE A 252 0.81 2.43 -11.88
C ILE A 252 -0.65 2.19 -12.30
N THR A 253 -1.60 2.91 -11.69
CA THR A 253 -3.04 2.68 -11.92
C THR A 253 -3.82 3.98 -12.04
N LEU A 254 -4.97 3.95 -12.71
CA LEU A 254 -5.92 5.07 -12.77
C LEU A 254 -6.31 5.57 -11.38
N ALA A 255 -6.59 4.66 -10.43
CA ALA A 255 -6.89 5.03 -9.04
C ALA A 255 -5.75 5.84 -8.39
N SER A 256 -4.49 5.46 -8.64
CA SER A 256 -3.34 6.20 -8.14
C SER A 256 -3.18 7.58 -8.80
N VAL A 257 -3.56 7.71 -10.08
CA VAL A 257 -3.63 9.00 -10.80
C VAL A 257 -4.69 9.89 -10.15
N CYS A 258 -5.93 9.40 -10.04
CA CYS A 258 -7.04 10.13 -9.41
C CYS A 258 -6.70 10.59 -7.98
N MET A 259 -6.12 9.70 -7.18
CA MET A 259 -5.70 10.05 -5.81
C MET A 259 -4.57 11.10 -5.80
N SER A 260 -3.62 11.02 -6.73
CA SER A 260 -2.57 12.04 -6.86
C SER A 260 -3.16 13.38 -7.27
N MET A 261 -4.11 13.40 -8.20
CA MET A 261 -4.84 14.60 -8.64
C MET A 261 -5.60 15.24 -7.49
N TYR A 262 -6.39 14.45 -6.76
CA TYR A 262 -7.09 14.88 -5.56
C TYR A 262 -6.14 15.55 -4.56
N ARG A 263 -5.06 14.85 -4.22
CA ARG A 263 -4.07 15.33 -3.24
C ARG A 263 -3.25 16.54 -3.71
N PHE A 264 -3.12 16.77 -5.01
CA PHE A 264 -2.34 17.89 -5.55
C PHE A 264 -3.18 19.15 -5.76
N LYS A 265 -4.42 19.00 -6.21
CA LYS A 265 -5.29 20.11 -6.62
C LYS A 265 -6.31 20.50 -5.57
N PHE A 266 -6.83 19.52 -4.82
CA PHE A 266 -8.04 19.72 -4.02
C PHE A 266 -7.83 19.54 -2.51
N LEU A 267 -6.93 18.65 -2.09
CA LEU A 267 -6.68 18.39 -0.67
C LEU A 267 -5.98 19.60 0.00
N PRO A 268 -6.63 20.31 0.95
CA PRO A 268 -5.98 21.38 1.66
C PRO A 268 -4.90 20.81 2.61
N ALA A 269 -3.86 21.59 2.86
CA ALA A 269 -2.76 21.13 3.70
C ALA A 269 -3.26 20.84 5.13
N ASN A 270 -2.78 19.73 5.71
CA ASN A 270 -3.02 19.35 7.11
C ASN A 270 -4.49 19.10 7.52
N THR A 271 -5.39 18.79 6.58
CA THR A 271 -6.81 18.54 6.90
C THR A 271 -7.13 17.08 7.27
N VAL A 272 -6.43 16.11 6.68
CA VAL A 272 -6.64 14.68 6.96
C VAL A 272 -5.55 14.18 7.91
N ALA A 273 -5.87 13.62 9.08
CA ALA A 273 -4.81 12.99 9.89
C ALA A 273 -4.28 11.72 9.24
N ILE A 274 -2.96 11.53 9.32
CA ILE A 274 -2.38 10.21 9.05
C ILE A 274 -2.21 9.56 10.42
N VAL A 275 -2.99 8.51 10.67
CA VAL A 275 -2.79 7.67 11.86
C VAL A 275 -1.36 7.11 11.80
N PRO A 276 -0.50 7.40 12.79
CA PRO A 276 0.87 6.92 12.77
C PRO A 276 0.87 5.40 12.92
N ALA A 277 1.90 4.73 12.42
CA ALA A 277 1.97 3.26 12.39
C ALA A 277 1.89 2.63 13.79
N ASP A 278 2.32 3.37 14.80
CA ASP A 278 2.25 3.02 16.21
C ASP A 278 0.93 3.45 16.86
N MET A 279 -0.11 3.86 16.13
CA MET A 279 -1.44 4.20 16.67
C MET A 279 -1.40 5.22 17.83
N TYR A 280 -0.48 6.18 17.76
CA TYR A 280 -0.22 7.19 18.80
C TYR A 280 0.39 6.63 20.11
N HIS A 281 0.90 5.40 20.08
CA HIS A 281 1.60 4.79 21.20
C HIS A 281 3.02 5.35 21.43
N LYS A 282 3.69 5.98 20.45
CA LYS A 282 5.04 6.57 20.62
C LYS A 282 5.03 7.95 21.26
N THR A 283 3.93 8.68 21.17
CA THR A 283 3.70 9.87 22.00
C THR A 283 3.45 9.50 23.46
N GLN A 284 3.18 8.22 23.72
CA GLN A 284 3.06 7.66 25.06
C GLN A 284 4.38 6.98 25.44
N LYS A 285 4.81 7.17 26.69
CA LYS A 285 5.91 6.39 27.21
C LYS A 285 5.44 4.94 27.34
N ARG A 286 6.12 4.02 26.67
CA ARG A 286 5.78 2.59 26.72
C ARG A 286 5.98 2.08 28.15
N PHE A 287 5.03 1.29 28.62
CA PHE A 287 5.12 0.54 29.87
C PHE A 287 5.04 -0.96 29.57
N SER A 288 5.49 -1.79 30.51
CA SER A 288 5.42 -3.25 30.43
C SER A 288 4.06 -3.73 30.95
N THR A 289 3.30 -4.49 30.15
CA THR A 289 2.05 -5.11 30.62
C THR A 289 2.28 -5.99 31.86
N PRO A 290 3.31 -6.87 31.90
CA PRO A 290 3.69 -7.58 33.13
C PRO A 290 3.96 -6.67 34.33
N ALA A 291 4.58 -5.50 34.12
CA ALA A 291 4.82 -4.55 35.20
C ALA A 291 3.50 -4.01 35.77
N ILE A 292 2.57 -3.61 34.91
CA ILE A 292 1.25 -3.11 35.35
C ILE A 292 0.47 -4.22 36.08
N GLN A 293 0.49 -5.44 35.57
CA GLN A 293 -0.14 -6.59 36.22
C GLN A 293 0.39 -6.79 37.65
N TRP A 294 1.71 -6.80 37.80
CA TRP A 294 2.36 -6.92 39.10
C TRP A 294 1.99 -5.77 40.04
N LEU A 295 2.07 -4.51 39.58
CA LEU A 295 1.72 -3.35 40.41
C LEU A 295 0.25 -3.37 40.85
N MET A 296 -0.68 -3.71 39.95
CA MET A 296 -2.10 -3.78 40.29
C MET A 296 -2.41 -4.97 41.22
N PHE A 297 -1.67 -6.08 41.08
CA PHE A 297 -1.75 -7.18 42.03
C PHE A 297 -1.27 -6.78 43.43
N LEU A 298 -0.19 -5.98 43.53
CA LEU A 298 0.25 -5.40 44.80
C LEU A 298 -0.77 -4.42 45.40
N GLU A 299 -1.40 -3.57 44.58
CA GLU A 299 -2.50 -2.71 45.07
C GLU A 299 -3.64 -3.55 45.66
N HIS A 300 -4.01 -4.65 44.99
CA HIS A 300 -5.08 -5.54 45.41
C HIS A 300 -4.77 -6.27 46.72
N THR A 301 -3.54 -6.78 46.86
CA THR A 301 -3.12 -7.63 47.97
C THR A 301 -2.68 -6.84 49.20
N GLU A 302 -2.03 -5.69 49.01
CA GLU A 302 -1.48 -4.89 50.11
C GLU A 302 -2.36 -3.68 50.47
N GLY A 303 -3.44 -3.42 49.72
CA GLY A 303 -4.35 -2.30 49.98
C GLY A 303 -3.69 -0.92 49.80
N ILE A 304 -2.61 -0.84 49.01
CA ILE A 304 -1.88 0.39 48.73
C ILE A 304 -2.32 1.02 47.40
N THR A 305 -2.20 2.34 47.29
CA THR A 305 -2.40 3.06 46.02
C THR A 305 -1.06 3.38 45.40
N ILE A 306 -0.78 2.79 44.24
CA ILE A 306 0.45 2.94 43.48
C ILE A 306 0.18 3.86 42.28
N GLN A 307 0.96 4.92 42.16
CA GLN A 307 1.08 5.74 40.96
C GLN A 307 1.91 4.98 39.90
N HIS A 308 1.38 4.81 38.68
CA HIS A 308 2.05 4.11 37.57
C HIS A 308 1.57 4.63 36.21
N ALA A 309 2.06 4.06 35.10
CA ALA A 309 1.80 4.57 33.74
C ALA A 309 0.30 4.70 33.36
N LEU A 310 -0.59 3.89 33.94
CA LEU A 310 -2.04 3.92 33.72
C LEU A 310 -2.82 4.66 34.83
N LYS A 311 -2.13 5.19 35.84
CA LYS A 311 -2.72 5.80 37.04
C LYS A 311 -1.84 6.94 37.54
N GLY A 312 -2.09 8.15 37.04
CA GLY A 312 -1.34 9.37 37.40
C GLY A 312 0.03 9.52 36.73
N GLY A 313 0.39 8.63 35.79
CA GLY A 313 1.68 8.63 35.09
C GLY A 313 2.86 8.22 35.97
N GLU A 314 4.00 7.92 35.35
CA GLU A 314 5.19 7.47 36.08
C GLU A 314 5.91 8.62 36.80
N LYS A 315 6.24 8.43 38.08
CA LYS A 315 7.00 9.42 38.86
C LYS A 315 8.43 9.54 38.34
N LYS A 316 8.88 10.78 38.11
CA LYS A 316 10.26 11.08 37.70
C LYS A 316 11.14 11.40 38.91
N VAL A 317 12.30 10.74 39.00
CA VAL A 317 13.33 10.98 40.03
C VAL A 317 14.68 11.16 39.32
N GLY A 318 15.19 12.39 39.33
CA GLY A 318 16.37 12.76 38.54
C GLY A 318 16.15 12.51 37.04
N LYS A 319 17.01 11.66 36.44
CA LYS A 319 16.87 11.24 35.03
C LYS A 319 15.98 10.01 34.84
N TYR A 320 15.59 9.35 35.92
CA TYR A 320 14.86 8.09 35.89
C TYR A 320 13.37 8.31 36.07
N PHE A 321 12.61 7.35 35.57
CA PHE A 321 11.19 7.20 35.84
C PHE A 321 10.97 5.84 36.50
N LEU A 322 10.07 5.80 37.46
CA LEU A 322 9.71 4.61 38.22
C LEU A 322 8.55 3.88 37.53
N ASP A 323 8.56 2.54 37.51
CA ASP A 323 7.41 1.78 37.01
C ASP A 323 6.19 1.99 37.93
N GLY A 324 6.43 2.02 39.25
CA GLY A 324 5.43 2.36 40.26
C GLY A 324 5.99 3.20 41.41
N TYR A 325 5.13 4.02 42.02
CA TYR A 325 5.45 4.82 43.22
C TYR A 325 4.30 4.84 44.22
N ALA A 326 4.59 4.64 45.50
CA ALA A 326 3.63 4.87 46.57
C ALA A 326 4.32 5.39 47.85
N LEU A 327 3.53 5.96 48.76
CA LEU A 327 3.92 6.12 50.15
C LEU A 327 3.42 4.90 50.92
N VAL A 328 4.33 4.03 51.34
CA VAL A 328 4.01 2.83 52.11
C VAL A 328 4.46 3.06 53.54
N ASN A 329 3.52 3.10 54.49
CA ASN A 329 3.79 3.42 55.90
C ASN A 329 4.59 4.73 56.10
N GLY A 330 4.28 5.75 55.29
CA GLY A 330 4.97 7.05 55.32
C GLY A 330 6.33 7.09 54.60
N LEU A 331 6.82 5.96 54.09
CA LEU A 331 8.10 5.88 53.37
C LEU A 331 7.88 5.96 51.85
N GLN A 332 8.77 6.68 51.16
CA GLN A 332 8.76 6.74 49.69
C GLN A 332 9.21 5.39 49.13
N THR A 333 8.31 4.67 48.45
CA THR A 333 8.61 3.36 47.88
C THR A 333 8.56 3.43 46.35
N ALA A 334 9.66 3.02 45.72
CA ALA A 334 9.77 2.83 44.28
C ALA A 334 9.58 1.35 43.95
N PHE A 335 8.69 1.05 43.01
CA PHE A 335 8.46 -0.29 42.48
C PHE A 335 9.08 -0.36 41.08
N GLU A 336 9.94 -1.34 40.86
CA GLU A 336 10.81 -1.43 39.69
C GLU A 336 10.71 -2.84 39.08
N PHE A 337 10.06 -2.93 37.91
CA PHE A 337 9.90 -4.19 37.20
C PHE A 337 11.01 -4.39 36.18
N GLN A 338 11.83 -5.41 36.37
CA GLN A 338 13.01 -5.65 35.55
C GLN A 338 12.73 -6.75 34.51
N GLY A 339 12.42 -6.32 33.28
CA GLY A 339 12.41 -7.20 32.11
C GLY A 339 13.77 -7.88 31.94
N CYS A 340 13.81 -9.22 31.98
CA CYS A 340 15.07 -9.97 32.11
C CYS A 340 16.00 -9.70 30.92
N PHE A 341 15.43 -9.66 29.71
CA PHE A 341 16.15 -9.37 28.46
C PHE A 341 16.71 -7.94 28.43
N TYR A 342 15.95 -6.96 28.92
CA TYR A 342 16.31 -5.54 28.80
C TYR A 342 17.24 -5.05 29.91
N HIS A 343 17.24 -5.72 31.05
CA HIS A 343 17.97 -5.29 32.25
C HIS A 343 19.05 -6.29 32.70
N GLY A 344 19.31 -7.35 31.93
CA GLY A 344 20.40 -8.29 32.23
C GLY A 344 20.18 -9.08 33.50
N CYS A 345 19.12 -9.88 33.56
CA CYS A 345 18.92 -10.75 34.71
C CYS A 345 20.08 -11.76 34.85
N PRO A 346 20.79 -11.80 36.00
CA PRO A 346 21.92 -12.72 36.20
C PRO A 346 21.52 -14.19 36.31
N VAL A 347 20.21 -14.47 36.49
CA VAL A 347 19.65 -15.83 36.49
C VAL A 347 19.36 -16.31 35.06
N CYS A 348 18.84 -15.43 34.20
CA CYS A 348 18.39 -15.80 32.86
C CYS A 348 19.46 -15.68 31.78
N TYR A 349 20.51 -14.89 32.00
CA TYR A 349 21.52 -14.56 30.98
C TYR A 349 22.93 -14.56 31.57
N ASN A 350 23.90 -14.99 30.76
CA ASN A 350 25.31 -14.86 31.11
C ASN A 350 25.77 -13.40 30.95
N GLU A 351 26.57 -12.89 31.88
CA GLU A 351 27.01 -11.49 31.87
C GLU A 351 27.84 -11.10 30.64
N HIS A 352 28.52 -12.06 30.02
CA HIS A 352 29.35 -11.86 28.82
C HIS A 352 28.55 -11.94 27.53
N ASP A 353 27.32 -12.46 27.57
CA ASP A 353 26.46 -12.54 26.39
C ASP A 353 26.01 -11.14 25.95
N ARG A 354 25.84 -10.97 24.64
CA ARG A 354 25.46 -9.69 24.03
C ARG A 354 23.96 -9.65 23.73
N ASN A 355 23.32 -8.57 24.16
CA ASN A 355 21.94 -8.27 23.76
C ASN A 355 21.94 -7.63 22.37
N GLU A 356 21.35 -8.31 21.38
CA GLU A 356 21.31 -7.86 19.99
C GLU A 356 20.47 -6.60 19.74
N LEU A 357 19.56 -6.26 20.64
CA LEU A 357 18.71 -5.08 20.51
C LEU A 357 19.37 -3.84 21.11
N THR A 358 19.92 -3.95 22.32
CA THR A 358 20.57 -2.83 23.03
C THR A 358 22.03 -2.64 22.63
N LYS A 359 22.63 -3.67 22.01
CA LYS A 359 24.05 -3.76 21.61
C LYS A 359 25.05 -3.71 22.79
N SER A 360 24.58 -3.88 24.02
CA SER A 360 25.36 -4.00 25.26
C SER A 360 25.44 -5.45 25.75
N SER A 361 26.39 -5.79 26.62
CA SER A 361 26.39 -7.08 27.32
C SER A 361 25.32 -7.12 28.41
N TYR A 362 24.82 -8.29 28.78
CA TYR A 362 23.86 -8.40 29.88
C TYR A 362 24.44 -7.96 31.22
N GLY A 363 25.75 -8.17 31.46
CA GLY A 363 26.43 -7.63 32.64
C GLY A 363 26.39 -6.09 32.71
N GLN A 364 26.56 -5.40 31.57
CA GLN A 364 26.43 -3.93 31.50
C GLN A 364 24.99 -3.45 31.77
N LEU A 365 23.99 -4.19 31.26
CA LEU A 365 22.58 -3.89 31.51
C LEU A 365 22.24 -4.06 33.00
N TYR A 366 22.70 -5.15 33.61
CA TYR A 366 22.54 -5.41 35.04
C TYR A 366 23.19 -4.32 35.89
N HIS A 367 24.43 -3.96 35.57
CA HIS A 367 25.14 -2.90 36.25
C HIS A 367 24.39 -1.55 36.13
N SER A 368 23.83 -1.25 34.96
CA SER A 368 23.03 -0.03 34.75
C SER A 368 21.78 -0.01 35.64
N PHE A 369 21.11 -1.15 35.81
CA PHE A 369 20.01 -1.30 36.77
C PHE A 369 20.48 -1.08 38.22
N LEU A 370 21.61 -1.67 38.63
CA LEU A 370 22.16 -1.46 39.98
C LEU A 370 22.48 0.02 40.24
N VAL A 371 23.05 0.72 39.26
CA VAL A 371 23.31 2.17 39.35
C VAL A 371 22.01 2.97 39.54
N LYS A 372 20.92 2.60 38.85
CA LYS A 372 19.58 3.19 39.07
C LYS A 372 19.10 2.90 40.50
N LYS A 373 19.13 1.64 40.93
CA LYS A 373 18.69 1.22 42.28
C LYS A 373 19.43 1.98 43.38
N SER A 374 20.76 2.04 43.33
CA SER A 374 21.57 2.77 44.31
C SER A 374 21.32 4.29 44.27
N HIS A 375 21.01 4.87 43.11
CA HIS A 375 20.60 6.26 43.03
C HIS A 375 19.26 6.53 43.74
N LEU A 376 18.26 5.67 43.52
CA LEU A 376 16.95 5.80 44.17
C LEU A 376 17.06 5.64 45.69
N GLN A 377 17.84 4.67 46.16
CA GLN A 377 18.11 4.48 47.58
C GLN A 377 18.78 5.71 48.22
N ARG A 378 19.77 6.31 47.54
CA ARG A 378 20.39 7.58 47.99
C ARG A 378 19.42 8.76 48.02
N CYS A 379 18.37 8.72 47.20
CA CYS A 379 17.29 9.72 47.22
C CYS A 379 16.23 9.44 48.30
N GLY A 380 16.46 8.45 49.19
CA GLY A 380 15.57 8.11 50.30
C GLY A 380 14.41 7.19 49.91
N PHE A 381 14.49 6.49 48.78
CA PHE A 381 13.46 5.53 48.38
C PHE A 381 13.77 4.12 48.89
N THR A 382 12.75 3.46 49.43
CA THR A 382 12.70 2.00 49.52
C THR A 382 12.44 1.44 48.12
N VAL A 383 13.34 0.60 47.58
CA VAL A 383 13.20 0.07 46.22
C VAL A 383 12.77 -1.39 46.26
N ARG A 384 11.55 -1.67 45.81
CA ARG A 384 11.01 -3.02 45.62
C ARG A 384 11.16 -3.42 44.15
N VAL A 385 11.77 -4.58 43.93
CA VAL A 385 12.13 -5.05 42.59
C VAL A 385 11.40 -6.35 42.31
N MET A 386 10.90 -6.51 41.08
CA MET A 386 10.34 -7.75 40.57
C MET A 386 10.99 -8.06 39.23
N TRP A 387 11.62 -9.22 39.09
CA TRP A 387 12.13 -9.68 37.81
C TRP A 387 11.03 -10.33 36.98
N GLU A 388 11.16 -10.21 35.66
CA GLU A 388 10.18 -10.78 34.74
C GLU A 388 10.04 -12.30 34.86
N HIS A 389 11.12 -13.03 35.14
CA HIS A 389 11.04 -14.48 35.32
C HIS A 389 10.31 -14.87 36.62
N GLU A 390 10.55 -14.13 37.71
CA GLU A 390 9.86 -14.31 38.99
C GLU A 390 8.36 -14.07 38.82
N TRP A 391 7.97 -12.98 38.14
CA TRP A 391 6.56 -12.72 37.86
C TRP A 391 5.92 -13.79 36.97
N ARG A 392 6.63 -14.25 35.93
CA ARG A 392 6.13 -15.34 35.06
C ARG A 392 5.92 -16.63 35.83
N GLU A 393 6.82 -16.94 36.78
CA GLU A 393 6.68 -18.09 37.66
C GLU A 393 5.46 -17.94 38.56
N MET A 394 5.27 -16.77 39.20
CA MET A 394 4.07 -16.50 40.01
C MET A 394 2.77 -16.65 39.19
N VAL A 395 2.73 -16.12 37.97
CA VAL A 395 1.56 -16.29 37.08
C VAL A 395 1.29 -17.76 36.76
N ALA A 396 2.32 -18.60 36.72
CA ALA A 396 2.18 -20.03 36.44
C ALA A 396 1.82 -20.87 37.68
N SER A 397 2.28 -20.49 38.87
CA SER A 397 2.20 -21.32 40.08
C SER A 397 1.21 -20.81 41.15
N ASP A 398 0.93 -19.51 41.21
CA ASP A 398 0.09 -18.89 42.23
C ASP A 398 -1.36 -18.77 41.73
N GLU A 399 -2.27 -19.54 42.34
CA GLU A 399 -3.71 -19.51 42.00
C GLU A 399 -4.38 -18.17 42.28
N GLY A 400 -3.92 -17.41 43.28
CA GLY A 400 -4.42 -16.07 43.57
C GLY A 400 -4.05 -15.07 42.47
N VAL A 401 -2.83 -15.17 41.92
CA VAL A 401 -2.42 -14.34 40.77
C VAL A 401 -3.24 -14.71 39.53
N LYS A 402 -3.46 -16.00 39.26
CA LYS A 402 -4.27 -16.45 38.11
C LYS A 402 -5.71 -15.95 38.18
N ASP A 403 -6.36 -16.13 39.33
CA ASP A 403 -7.74 -15.67 39.55
C ASP A 403 -7.85 -14.14 39.43
N PHE A 404 -6.89 -13.41 39.99
CA PHE A 404 -6.81 -11.96 39.83
C PHE A 404 -6.70 -11.54 38.36
N LEU A 405 -5.77 -12.13 37.61
CA LEU A 405 -5.57 -11.79 36.19
C LEU A 405 -6.75 -12.19 35.31
N PHE A 406 -7.43 -13.29 35.62
CA PHE A 406 -8.64 -13.72 34.91
C PHE A 406 -9.79 -12.72 35.09
N LYS A 407 -10.00 -12.24 36.32
CA LYS A 407 -11.03 -11.24 36.64
C LYS A 407 -10.66 -9.84 36.16
N MET A 408 -9.36 -9.57 36.02
CA MET A 408 -8.84 -8.26 35.62
C MET A 408 -9.06 -8.02 34.12
N GLN A 409 -10.00 -7.14 33.80
CA GLN A 409 -10.13 -6.61 32.43
C GLN A 409 -9.09 -5.52 32.20
N PHE A 410 -8.03 -5.84 31.47
CA PHE A 410 -7.04 -4.84 31.08
C PHE A 410 -7.69 -3.82 30.14
N PRO A 411 -7.63 -2.52 30.44
CA PRO A 411 -8.06 -1.54 29.48
C PRO A 411 -7.07 -1.51 28.31
N VAL A 412 -7.49 -2.01 27.15
CA VAL A 412 -6.72 -1.89 25.91
C VAL A 412 -7.14 -0.61 25.19
N PRO A 413 -6.21 0.21 24.67
CA PRO A 413 -6.57 1.35 23.84
C PRO A 413 -7.45 0.92 22.66
N LEU A 414 -8.48 1.72 22.34
CA LEU A 414 -9.26 1.50 21.13
C LEU A 414 -8.35 1.61 19.91
N GLU A 415 -8.38 0.60 19.02
CA GLU A 415 -7.70 0.66 17.74
C GLU A 415 -8.56 1.44 16.73
N PRO A 416 -8.16 2.64 16.28
CA PRO A 416 -8.99 3.43 15.37
C PRO A 416 -9.28 2.72 14.04
N ARG A 417 -8.39 1.81 13.60
CA ARG A 417 -8.60 1.04 12.37
C ARG A 417 -9.77 0.07 12.48
N ASP A 418 -10.07 -0.45 13.67
CA ASP A 418 -11.24 -1.31 13.89
C ASP A 418 -12.55 -0.62 13.50
N SER A 419 -12.61 0.71 13.63
CA SER A 419 -13.81 1.48 13.22
C SER A 419 -14.05 1.47 11.71
N LEU A 420 -13.02 1.16 10.91
CA LEU A 420 -13.12 1.05 9.44
C LEU A 420 -13.55 -0.34 8.99
N TYR A 421 -13.48 -1.33 9.87
CA TYR A 421 -14.01 -2.66 9.64
C TYR A 421 -15.46 -2.68 10.14
N GLY A 422 -16.41 -2.42 9.24
CA GLY A 422 -17.82 -2.68 9.51
C GLY A 422 -18.00 -4.14 9.91
N GLY A 423 -18.71 -4.41 11.01
CA GLY A 423 -19.03 -5.77 11.43
C GLY A 423 -19.62 -6.56 10.26
N ARG A 424 -19.25 -7.83 10.11
CA ARG A 424 -19.84 -8.71 9.08
C ARG A 424 -21.35 -8.72 9.28
N THR A 425 -22.10 -8.20 8.31
CA THR A 425 -23.54 -8.46 8.22
C THR A 425 -23.71 -9.88 7.73
N ASN A 426 -23.72 -10.84 8.66
CA ASN A 426 -24.09 -12.19 8.31
C ASN A 426 -25.61 -12.32 8.41
N ALA A 427 -26.24 -12.97 7.44
CA ALA A 427 -27.66 -13.30 7.55
C ALA A 427 -27.82 -14.37 8.64
N ILE A 428 -28.39 -14.00 9.79
CA ILE A 428 -28.59 -14.92 10.93
C ILE A 428 -29.74 -15.91 10.64
N LYS A 429 -30.68 -15.53 9.75
CA LYS A 429 -31.85 -16.33 9.37
C LYS A 429 -32.19 -16.06 7.89
N LEU A 430 -32.09 -17.08 7.04
CA LEU A 430 -32.35 -16.96 5.58
C LEU A 430 -33.84 -17.02 5.22
N TYR A 431 -34.69 -17.57 6.10
CA TYR A 431 -36.13 -17.71 5.88
C TYR A 431 -36.92 -17.62 7.19
N HIS A 432 -38.05 -16.91 7.17
CA HIS A 432 -38.99 -16.83 8.29
C HIS A 432 -40.42 -16.69 7.78
N LYS A 433 -41.31 -17.58 8.22
CA LYS A 433 -42.75 -17.48 8.02
C LYS A 433 -43.38 -16.74 9.20
N VAL A 434 -44.02 -15.61 8.92
CA VAL A 434 -44.69 -14.72 9.88
C VAL A 434 -45.93 -15.41 10.47
N GLN A 435 -46.13 -15.33 11.78
CA GLN A 435 -47.31 -15.86 12.47
C GLN A 435 -48.43 -14.80 12.62
N PRO A 436 -49.69 -15.18 12.92
CA PRO A 436 -50.76 -14.23 13.17
C PRO A 436 -50.41 -13.26 14.32
N GLY A 437 -50.49 -11.95 14.05
CA GLY A 437 -50.13 -10.90 15.02
C GLY A 437 -48.66 -10.47 14.99
N GLU A 438 -47.81 -11.13 14.18
CA GLU A 438 -46.41 -10.76 13.99
C GLU A 438 -46.25 -9.83 12.77
N THR A 439 -45.29 -8.91 12.84
CA THR A 439 -44.92 -8.02 11.73
C THR A 439 -43.42 -8.10 11.47
N LEU A 440 -43.03 -8.12 10.19
CA LEU A 440 -41.63 -8.19 9.77
C LEU A 440 -41.17 -6.80 9.31
N HIS A 441 -40.14 -6.28 9.96
CA HIS A 441 -39.53 -5.00 9.57
C HIS A 441 -38.28 -5.28 8.73
N TYR A 442 -38.25 -4.73 7.52
CA TYR A 442 -37.07 -4.75 6.64
C TYR A 442 -36.25 -3.47 6.84
N TYR A 443 -34.95 -3.63 7.07
CA TYR A 443 -34.02 -2.51 7.18
C TYR A 443 -32.83 -2.76 6.24
N ASP A 444 -32.73 -1.97 5.17
CA ASP A 444 -31.66 -2.11 4.18
C ASP A 444 -30.33 -1.58 4.73
N PHE A 445 -29.55 -2.50 5.32
CA PHE A 445 -28.21 -2.19 5.78
C PHE A 445 -27.22 -1.98 4.61
N THR A 446 -27.44 -2.64 3.46
CA THR A 446 -26.51 -2.61 2.31
C THR A 446 -26.44 -1.21 1.71
N SER A 447 -27.57 -0.50 1.61
CA SER A 447 -27.60 0.90 1.17
C SER A 447 -27.30 1.89 2.29
N LEU A 448 -27.44 1.49 3.56
CA LEU A 448 -27.12 2.34 4.71
C LEU A 448 -25.63 2.73 4.71
N TYR A 449 -24.72 1.81 4.39
CA TYR A 449 -23.29 2.12 4.37
C TYR A 449 -22.92 3.18 3.31
N PRO A 450 -23.27 3.05 2.01
CA PRO A 450 -23.10 4.13 1.04
C PRO A 450 -23.82 5.42 1.42
N PHE A 451 -25.05 5.34 1.97
CA PHE A 451 -25.80 6.51 2.42
C PHE A 451 -25.09 7.26 3.54
N VAL A 452 -24.60 6.54 4.56
CA VAL A 452 -23.82 7.11 5.67
C VAL A 452 -22.53 7.73 5.14
N ASN A 453 -21.79 7.02 4.29
CA ASN A 453 -20.56 7.55 3.70
C ASN A 453 -20.79 8.82 2.87
N LYS A 454 -21.97 8.97 2.25
CA LYS A 454 -22.37 10.13 1.44
C LYS A 454 -22.89 11.29 2.29
N THR A 455 -23.64 11.01 3.35
CA THR A 455 -24.44 12.03 4.06
C THR A 455 -23.89 12.42 5.42
N LYS A 456 -23.05 11.58 6.04
CA LYS A 456 -22.49 11.82 7.36
C LYS A 456 -21.08 12.39 7.27
N THR A 457 -20.76 13.23 8.24
CA THR A 457 -19.41 13.78 8.42
C THR A 457 -18.51 12.73 9.03
N TYR A 458 -17.35 12.51 8.42
CA TYR A 458 -16.29 11.72 9.05
C TYR A 458 -15.48 12.57 10.01
N PRO A 459 -15.00 12.00 11.12
CA PRO A 459 -14.01 12.67 11.94
C PRO A 459 -12.78 13.02 11.11
N VAL A 460 -12.30 14.25 11.27
CA VAL A 460 -11.08 14.76 10.61
C VAL A 460 -10.07 15.21 11.67
N GLY A 461 -8.78 15.18 11.32
CA GLY A 461 -7.72 15.53 12.27
C GLY A 461 -7.31 14.39 13.22
N HIS A 462 -6.34 14.70 14.09
CA HIS A 462 -5.79 13.75 15.05
C HIS A 462 -6.74 13.63 16.26
N PRO A 463 -6.94 12.42 16.83
CA PRO A 463 -7.82 12.24 17.98
C PRO A 463 -7.29 12.93 19.22
N GLU A 464 -8.18 13.37 20.09
CA GLU A 464 -7.87 13.71 21.47
C GLU A 464 -7.83 12.42 22.31
N ILE A 465 -6.76 12.24 23.08
CA ILE A 465 -6.56 11.06 23.92
C ILE A 465 -6.80 11.45 25.37
N ILE A 466 -7.84 10.89 25.98
CA ILE A 466 -8.27 11.16 27.36
C ILE A 466 -7.85 10.00 28.27
N PHE A 467 -7.16 10.28 29.37
CA PHE A 467 -6.59 9.27 30.28
C PHE A 467 -7.23 9.26 31.67
N ASP A 468 -7.83 10.36 32.09
CA ASP A 468 -8.48 10.52 33.39
C ASP A 468 -9.65 11.53 33.29
N HIS A 469 -10.37 11.74 34.40
CA HIS A 469 -11.49 12.68 34.48
C HIS A 469 -12.55 12.49 33.39
N PHE A 470 -12.92 11.25 33.11
CA PHE A 470 -13.96 10.91 32.15
C PHE A 470 -15.28 11.62 32.52
N GLY A 471 -15.78 12.44 31.61
CA GLY A 471 -17.14 12.96 31.67
C GLY A 471 -18.16 11.85 31.41
N HIS A 472 -19.43 12.19 31.59
CA HIS A 472 -20.52 11.28 31.24
C HIS A 472 -20.41 10.81 29.78
N ILE A 473 -20.61 9.52 29.50
CA ILE A 473 -20.41 8.90 28.18
C ILE A 473 -21.06 9.66 27.01
N LYS A 474 -22.26 10.23 27.24
CA LYS A 474 -22.99 11.09 26.29
C LYS A 474 -22.20 12.33 25.80
N LYS A 475 -21.17 12.79 26.52
CA LYS A 475 -20.27 13.88 26.09
C LYS A 475 -19.34 13.44 24.96
N TYR A 476 -19.04 12.15 24.89
CA TYR A 476 -18.11 11.56 23.91
C TYR A 476 -18.84 10.97 22.71
N PHE A 477 -20.07 10.51 22.91
CA PHE A 477 -20.92 9.96 21.87
C PHE A 477 -22.04 10.94 21.53
N ARG A 478 -21.87 11.72 20.46
CA ARG A 478 -23.02 12.35 19.79
C ARG A 478 -23.88 11.22 19.21
N LYS A 479 -25.22 11.35 19.28
CA LYS A 479 -26.30 10.35 19.04
C LYS A 479 -26.17 9.37 17.85
N GLU A 480 -25.16 9.41 16.99
CA GLU A 480 -25.12 8.74 15.69
C GLU A 480 -23.99 7.71 15.48
N PHE A 481 -23.06 7.53 16.42
CA PHE A 481 -22.01 6.52 16.29
C PHE A 481 -21.95 5.59 17.51
N PHE A 482 -22.77 4.53 17.50
CA PHE A 482 -22.56 3.35 18.34
C PHE A 482 -21.81 2.31 17.49
N CYS A 483 -20.48 2.30 17.54
CA CYS A 483 -19.69 1.22 16.95
C CYS A 483 -18.80 0.59 18.03
N LYS A 484 -18.98 -0.73 18.19
CA LYS A 484 -18.48 -1.64 19.22
C LYS A 484 -19.08 -1.43 20.62
N THR A 485 -19.88 -2.41 21.02
CA THR A 485 -20.42 -2.66 22.35
C THR A 485 -19.32 -2.47 23.40
N ILE A 486 -19.46 -1.42 24.22
CA ILE A 486 -18.65 -1.22 25.41
C ILE A 486 -19.54 -1.60 26.59
N VAL A 487 -19.22 -2.74 27.21
CA VAL A 487 -19.67 -3.08 28.57
C VAL A 487 -19.17 -1.97 29.51
N ASP A 488 -19.94 -1.63 30.54
CA ASP A 488 -19.79 -0.50 31.49
C ASP A 488 -18.45 -0.35 32.25
N THR A 489 -17.33 -0.86 31.72
CA THR A 489 -16.04 -0.97 32.41
C THR A 489 -14.84 -0.29 31.71
N LEU A 490 -15.02 0.38 30.56
CA LEU A 490 -13.88 1.00 29.87
C LEU A 490 -13.49 2.39 30.43
N ARG A 491 -12.24 2.48 30.91
CA ARG A 491 -11.56 3.70 31.39
C ARG A 491 -10.77 4.45 30.31
N TYR A 492 -11.07 4.29 29.01
CA TYR A 492 -10.35 4.97 27.92
C TYR A 492 -11.27 5.24 26.73
N VAL A 493 -11.29 6.49 26.25
CA VAL A 493 -12.07 6.90 25.08
C VAL A 493 -11.19 7.75 24.18
N ASN A 494 -11.06 7.33 22.91
CA ASN A 494 -10.50 8.18 21.85
C ASN A 494 -11.64 9.02 21.28
N VAL A 495 -11.60 10.33 21.49
CA VAL A 495 -12.61 11.25 20.96
C VAL A 495 -12.01 11.93 19.75
N ALA A 496 -12.58 11.69 18.57
CA ALA A 496 -12.25 12.47 17.40
C ALA A 496 -13.18 13.68 17.32
N GLN A 497 -12.62 14.87 17.17
CA GLN A 497 -13.42 16.08 16.92
C GLN A 497 -14.04 15.97 15.51
N THR A 498 -15.36 16.22 15.43
CA THR A 498 -16.16 16.25 14.19
C THR A 498 -16.23 17.62 13.59
#